data_AF-A0A2H9U2E3-F1
#
_entry.id   AF-A0A2H9U2E3-F1
#
_cell.length_a   1.000
_cell.length_b   1.000
_cell.length_c   1.000
_cell.angle_alpha   90.00
_cell.angle_beta   90.00
_cell.angle_gamma   90.00
#
_symmetry.space_group_name_H-M   'P 1'
#
loop_
_entity.id
_entity.type
_entity.pdbx_description
1 polymer ?
#
loop_
_entity_poly.entity_id
_entity_poly.type
_entity_poly.pdbx_seq_one_letter_code
_entity_poly.pdbx_strand_id
1 'polypeptide(L)' 'MRYLWLGLCLLPLASSSKDNPTAECRWLYDRIHILEQAIKQGDLLGTEQELSRWREAFKQKQCARYDY' A
#
# COMPACT_ATOMS: atom_id res chain seq x y z
N MET A 1 12.02 -40.87 -35.28
CA MET A 1 10.89 -39.99 -34.89
C MET A 1 11.21 -39.44 -33.51
N ARG A 2 11.92 -38.32 -33.28
CA ARG A 2 11.74 -36.92 -33.69
C ARG A 2 10.36 -36.34 -33.32
N TYR A 3 10.20 -36.01 -32.04
CA TYR A 3 9.36 -34.90 -31.55
C TYR A 3 10.10 -34.29 -30.33
N LEU A 4 11.01 -33.36 -30.59
CA LEU A 4 10.78 -31.92 -30.39
C LEU A 4 10.41 -31.58 -28.94
N TRP A 5 11.47 -31.39 -28.15
CA TRP A 5 11.54 -30.43 -27.04
C TRP A 5 10.85 -29.13 -27.44
N LEU A 6 9.57 -28.99 -27.10
CA LEU A 6 8.80 -27.76 -27.28
C LEU A 6 8.38 -27.27 -25.91
N GLY A 7 8.89 -26.10 -25.55
CA GLY A 7 8.13 -25.20 -24.68
C GLY A 7 8.67 -25.04 -23.26
N LEU A 8 9.98 -24.87 -23.09
CA LEU A 8 10.49 -24.01 -22.04
C LEU A 8 9.99 -22.57 -22.33
N CYS A 9 8.78 -22.21 -21.88
CA CYS A 9 8.27 -20.83 -21.80
C CYS A 9 6.86 -20.79 -21.18
N LEU A 10 6.65 -21.48 -20.05
CA LEU A 10 5.49 -21.23 -19.18
C LEU A 10 5.99 -20.78 -17.80
N LEU A 11 6.78 -19.71 -17.79
CA LEU A 11 6.67 -18.79 -16.68
C LEU A 11 5.53 -17.85 -17.07
N PRO A 12 4.29 -18.01 -16.56
CA PRO A 12 3.50 -16.81 -16.40
C PRO A 12 4.42 -15.89 -15.61
N LEU A 13 4.79 -14.78 -16.23
CA LEU A 13 5.18 -13.60 -15.50
C LEU A 13 4.03 -13.40 -14.53
N ALA A 14 4.16 -13.96 -13.32
CA ALA A 14 3.49 -13.47 -12.16
C ALA A 14 4.11 -12.10 -11.96
N SER A 15 3.75 -11.17 -12.83
CA SER A 15 3.62 -9.77 -12.47
C SER A 15 2.70 -9.84 -11.27
N SER A 16 3.29 -9.91 -10.09
CA SER A 16 2.63 -9.55 -8.85
C SER A 16 2.26 -8.09 -9.03
N SER A 17 1.20 -7.83 -9.80
CA SER A 17 0.53 -6.54 -9.84
C SER A 17 -0.10 -6.43 -8.46
N LYS A 18 0.70 -5.90 -7.55
CA LYS A 18 0.34 -5.54 -6.20
C LYS A 18 -0.97 -4.72 -6.29
N ASP A 19 -1.95 -5.06 -5.46
CA ASP A 19 -3.32 -4.54 -5.61
C ASP A 19 -3.30 -2.99 -5.63
N ASN A 20 -4.02 -2.38 -6.56
CA ASN A 20 -4.21 -0.92 -6.55
C ASN A 20 -5.09 -0.50 -5.35
N PRO A 21 -4.76 0.59 -4.65
CA PRO A 21 -5.50 1.03 -3.48
C PRO A 21 -6.89 1.51 -3.85
N THR A 22 -7.85 1.23 -2.98
CA THR A 22 -9.17 1.85 -3.04
C THR A 22 -9.06 3.36 -2.77
N ALA A 23 -10.07 4.14 -3.20
CA ALA A 23 -10.10 5.58 -2.92
C ALA A 23 -10.00 5.88 -1.42
N GLU A 24 -10.66 5.09 -0.58
CA GLU A 24 -10.60 5.22 0.88
C GLU A 24 -9.20 4.94 1.42
N CYS A 25 -8.59 3.84 0.99
CA CYS A 25 -7.25 3.49 1.45
C CYS A 25 -6.20 4.50 0.96
N ARG A 26 -6.32 5.00 -0.28
CA ARG A 26 -5.44 6.06 -0.80
C ARG A 26 -5.57 7.34 0.03
N TRP A 27 -6.80 7.75 0.36
CA TRP A 27 -7.03 8.89 1.24
C TRP A 27 -6.40 8.70 2.63
N LEU A 28 -6.55 7.51 3.23
CA LEU A 28 -5.93 7.22 4.53
C LEU A 28 -4.40 7.28 4.47
N TYR A 29 -3.80 6.73 3.42
CA TYR A 29 -2.36 6.80 3.19
C TYR A 29 -1.88 8.25 3.10
N ASP A 30 -2.52 9.05 2.25
CA ASP A 30 -2.17 10.46 2.04
C ASP A 30 -2.34 11.26 3.34
N ARG A 31 -3.43 11.02 4.09
CA ARG A 31 -3.68 11.70 5.38
C ARG A 31 -2.61 11.37 6.41
N ILE A 32 -2.25 10.09 6.55
CA ILE A 32 -1.17 9.65 7.44
C ILE A 32 0.15 10.30 7.03
N HIS A 33 0.47 10.32 5.74
CA HIS A 33 1.69 10.93 5.23
C HIS A 33 1.77 12.42 5.57
N ILE A 34 0.69 13.18 5.36
CA ILE A 34 0.63 14.61 5.69
C ILE A 34 0.85 14.83 7.19
N LEU A 35 0.19 14.05 8.05
CA LEU A 35 0.33 14.18 9.51
C LEU A 35 1.75 13.85 9.98
N GLU A 36 2.40 12.84 9.39
CA GLU A 36 3.79 12.53 9.68
C GLU A 36 4.74 13.66 9.28
N GLN A 37 4.49 14.34 8.16
CA GLN A 37 5.27 15.52 7.76
C GLN A 37 5.03 16.70 8.69
N ALA A 38 3.78 16.95 9.11
CA ALA A 38 3.45 18.01 10.07
C ALA A 38 4.18 17.80 11.41
N ILE A 39 4.19 16.57 11.93
CA ILE A 39 4.93 16.19 13.14
C ILE A 39 6.44 16.43 12.96
N LYS A 40 7.01 16.04 11.81
CA LYS A 40 8.43 16.31 11.50
C LYS A 40 8.76 17.81 11.46
N GLN A 41 7.78 18.64 11.11
CA GLN A 41 7.91 20.11 11.09
C GLN A 41 7.65 20.75 12.47
N GLY A 42 7.34 19.95 13.49
CA GLY A 42 7.12 20.42 14.86
C GLY A 42 5.66 20.69 15.22
N ASP A 43 4.71 20.38 14.34
CA ASP A 43 3.28 20.47 14.63
C ASP A 43 2.79 19.18 15.32
N LEU A 44 2.82 19.20 16.66
CA LEU A 44 2.50 18.05 17.49
C LEU A 44 1.09 18.10 18.10
N LEU A 45 0.53 19.31 18.27
CA LEU A 45 -0.62 19.52 19.15
C LEU A 45 -1.91 19.02 18.50
N GLY A 46 -2.36 17.83 18.90
CA GLY A 46 -3.52 17.15 18.32
C GLY A 46 -3.16 16.28 17.09
N THR A 47 -2.08 16.61 16.40
CA THR A 47 -1.58 15.89 15.22
C THR A 47 -1.17 14.45 15.53
N GLU A 48 -0.55 14.18 16.68
CA GLU A 48 -0.17 12.82 17.08
C GLU A 48 -1.39 11.93 17.39
N GLN A 49 -2.39 12.50 18.05
CA GLN A 49 -3.63 11.79 18.36
C GLN A 49 -4.42 11.48 17.09
N GLU A 50 -4.45 12.44 16.17
CA GLU A 50 -5.06 12.25 14.86
C GLU A 50 -4.31 11.18 14.05
N LEU A 51 -2.97 11.23 14.01
CA LEU A 51 -2.14 10.23 13.35
C LEU A 51 -2.41 8.83 13.90
N SER A 52 -2.50 8.69 15.23
CA SER A 52 -2.82 7.41 15.88
C SER A 52 -4.18 6.86 15.43
N ARG A 53 -5.23 7.71 15.42
CA ARG A 53 -6.57 7.30 14.96
C ARG A 53 -6.57 6.84 13.50
N TRP A 54 -5.89 7.55 12.61
CA TRP A 54 -5.87 7.17 11.19
C TRP A 54 -5.02 5.95 10.92
N ARG A 55 -3.91 5.75 11.65
CA ARG A 55 -3.13 4.49 11.59
C ARG A 55 -3.95 3.28 12.01
N GLU A 56 -4.76 3.41 13.05
CA GLU A 56 -5.67 2.35 13.48
C GLU A 56 -6.72 2.07 12.39
N ALA A 57 -7.34 3.10 11.81
CA ALA A 57 -8.28 2.93 10.71
C ALA A 57 -7.64 2.26 9.47
N PHE A 58 -6.41 2.65 9.12
CA PHE A 58 -5.63 2.07 8.03
C PHE A 58 -5.36 0.58 8.26
N LYS A 59 -5.03 0.19 9.51
CA LYS A 59 -4.82 -1.20 9.90
C LYS A 59 -6.13 -2.00 9.86
N GLN A 60 -7.20 -1.48 10.45
CA GLN A 60 -8.51 -2.15 10.48
C GLN A 60 -9.04 -2.45 9.08
N LYS A 61 -8.78 -1.55 8.12
CA LYS A 61 -9.15 -1.70 6.71
C LYS A 61 -8.15 -2.50 5.89
N GLN A 62 -7.11 -3.03 6.52
CA GLN A 62 -6.04 -3.82 5.88
C GLN A 62 -5.40 -3.07 4.70
N CYS A 63 -5.35 -1.75 4.77
CA CYS A 63 -4.89 -0.91 3.68
C CYS A 63 -3.43 -1.21 3.29
N ALA A 64 -2.61 -1.72 4.21
CA ALA A 64 -1.21 -2.13 3.93
C ALA A 64 -1.04 -3.19 2.81
N ARG A 65 -2.11 -3.87 2.38
CA ARG A 65 -2.07 -4.83 1.27
C ARG A 65 -1.87 -4.18 -0.12
N TYR A 66 -2.18 -2.89 -0.24
CA TYR A 66 -2.19 -2.18 -1.52
C TYR A 66 -0.85 -1.49 -1.80
N ASP A 67 -0.64 -1.13 -3.07
CA ASP A 67 0.53 -0.38 -3.54
C ASP A 67 0.18 1.10 -3.74
N TYR A 68 0.61 1.95 -2.82
CA TYR A 68 0.20 3.37 -2.72
C TYR A 68 0.95 4.30 -3.66
#